data_AF-A0A7J2TK14-F1
#
_entry.id   AF-A0A7J2TK14-F1
#
_cell.length_a   1.000
_cell.length_b   1.000
_cell.length_c   1.000
_cell.angle_alpha   90.00
_cell.angle_beta   90.00
_cell.angle_gamma   90.00
#
_symmetry.space_group_name_H-M   'P 1'
#
loop_
_entity.id
_entity.type
_entity.pdbx_description
1 polymer ?
#
loop_
_entity_poly.entity_id
_entity_poly.type
_entity_poly.pdbx_seq_one_letter_code
_entity_poly.pdbx_strand_id
1 'polypeptide(L)'
;MRGLVIVGHGSQLDHYREVMERHKERIERLGLFDEVRIAFAARKRKPSPDEAIRSMKSDVIYVVPLFISYGLHVTEDLPEMLGFPKGRGRKEGIFDGKKIVICEPIGEDYLVTLAIVNSALRIF
;
A
#
# COMPACT_ATOMS: atom_id res chain seq x y z
N MET A 1 2.96 -4.17 18.02
CA MET A 1 1.91 -4.48 17.02
C MET A 1 2.39 -4.15 15.62
N ARG A 2 1.99 -4.95 14.62
CA ARG A 2 2.35 -4.79 13.20
C ARG A 2 1.12 -4.39 12.39
N GLY A 3 1.23 -3.29 11.67
CA GLY A 3 0.21 -2.76 10.79
C GLY A 3 0.58 -2.86 9.31
N LEU A 4 -0.43 -2.86 8.44
CA LEU A 4 -0.28 -2.78 6.99
C LEU A 4 -1.13 -1.63 6.43
N VAL A 5 -0.53 -0.81 5.57
CA VAL A 5 -1.23 0.19 4.74
C VAL A 5 -1.05 -0.18 3.28
N ILE A 6 -2.16 -0.44 2.59
CA ILE A 6 -2.19 -0.64 1.13
C ILE A 6 -2.36 0.71 0.48
N VAL A 7 -1.38 1.16 -0.30
CA VAL A 7 -1.40 2.48 -0.95
C VAL A 7 -1.72 2.33 -2.42
N GLY A 8 -2.85 2.90 -2.85
CA GLY A 8 -3.24 2.95 -4.26
C GLY A 8 -3.02 4.34 -4.87
N HIS A 9 -3.19 4.46 -6.18
CA HIS A 9 -3.12 5.75 -6.89
C HIS A 9 -4.26 6.69 -6.50
N GLY A 10 -5.48 6.17 -6.31
CA GLY A 10 -6.66 7.00 -6.05
C GLY A 10 -7.43 7.40 -7.30
N SER A 11 -7.53 6.48 -8.27
CA SER A 11 -8.47 6.59 -9.41
C SER A 11 -9.84 7.09 -8.94
N GLN A 12 -10.49 7.95 -9.73
CA GLN A 12 -11.83 8.48 -9.40
C GLN A 12 -12.94 7.43 -9.55
N LEU A 13 -12.66 6.31 -10.20
CA LEU A 13 -13.62 5.22 -10.35
C LEU A 13 -13.86 4.50 -9.02
N ASP A 14 -15.13 4.34 -8.66
CA ASP A 14 -15.54 3.71 -7.39
C ASP A 14 -15.02 2.27 -7.27
N HIS A 15 -15.02 1.54 -8.38
CA HIS A 15 -14.55 0.16 -8.42
C HIS A 15 -13.09 -0.02 -7.94
N TYR A 16 -12.23 0.99 -8.15
CA TYR A 16 -10.84 0.90 -7.68
C TYR A 16 -10.76 0.83 -6.15
N ARG A 17 -11.59 1.62 -5.46
CA ARG A 17 -11.68 1.58 -3.99
C ARG A 17 -12.24 0.24 -3.51
N GLU A 18 -13.29 -0.26 -4.14
CA GLU A 18 -13.90 -1.55 -3.80
C GLU A 18 -12.88 -2.70 -3.87
N VAL A 19 -12.05 -2.72 -4.92
CA VAL A 19 -10.98 -3.72 -5.06
C VAL A 19 -9.97 -3.61 -3.92
N MET A 20 -9.54 -2.39 -3.56
CA MET A 20 -8.62 -2.18 -2.44
C MET A 20 -9.21 -2.62 -1.10
N GLU A 21 -10.47 -2.28 -0.81
CA GLU A 21 -11.16 -2.72 0.41
C GLU A 21 -11.27 -4.24 0.46
N ARG A 22 -11.57 -4.90 -0.67
CA ARG A 22 -11.61 -6.37 -0.74
C ARG A 22 -10.24 -7.01 -0.44
N HIS A 23 -9.13 -6.40 -0.87
CA HIS A 23 -7.80 -6.89 -0.50
C HIS A 23 -7.52 -6.67 0.99
N LYS A 24 -7.87 -5.52 1.55
CA LYS A 24 -7.78 -5.25 2.98
C LYS A 24 -8.55 -6.31 3.78
N GLU A 25 -9.83 -6.54 3.48
CA GLU A 25 -10.66 -7.53 4.18
C GLU A 25 -10.07 -8.95 4.11
N ARG A 26 -9.56 -9.34 2.94
CA ARG A 26 -8.89 -10.64 2.78
C ARG A 26 -7.68 -10.76 3.69
N ILE A 27 -6.85 -9.72 3.77
CA ILE A 27 -5.64 -9.73 4.61
C ILE A 27 -6.00 -9.69 6.10
N GLU A 28 -7.01 -8.92 6.50
CA GLU A 28 -7.53 -8.91 7.87
C GLU A 28 -7.97 -10.31 8.31
N ARG A 29 -8.66 -11.05 7.43
CA ARG A 29 -9.09 -12.44 7.71
C ARG A 29 -7.93 -13.43 7.85
N LEU A 30 -6.75 -13.14 7.29
CA LEU A 30 -5.56 -13.99 7.47
C LEU A 30 -4.94 -13.85 8.87
N GLY A 31 -5.27 -12.79 9.62
CA GLY A 31 -4.74 -12.57 10.98
C GLY A 31 -3.22 -12.34 11.04
N LEU A 32 -2.57 -12.00 9.92
CA LEU A 32 -1.11 -11.79 9.85
C LEU A 32 -0.66 -10.41 10.34
N PHE A 33 -1.56 -9.43 10.28
CA PHE A 33 -1.36 -8.05 10.75
C PHE A 33 -2.43 -7.70 11.78
N ASP A 34 -2.06 -6.90 12.78
CA ASP A 34 -2.97 -6.45 13.84
C ASP A 34 -3.94 -5.39 13.34
N GLU A 35 -3.54 -4.60 12.34
CA GLU A 35 -4.35 -3.57 11.69
C GLU A 35 -4.05 -3.50 10.19
N VAL A 36 -5.10 -3.39 9.37
CA VAL A 36 -4.95 -3.13 7.92
C VAL A 36 -5.74 -1.87 7.55
N ARG A 37 -5.15 -1.00 6.73
CA ARG A 37 -5.78 0.21 6.19
C ARG A 37 -5.51 0.33 4.70
N ILE A 38 -6.37 1.07 4.01
CA ILE A 38 -6.11 1.55 2.65
C ILE A 38 -5.80 3.04 2.71
N ALA A 39 -4.96 3.52 1.79
CA ALA A 39 -4.67 4.93 1.61
C ALA A 39 -4.39 5.24 0.14
N PHE A 40 -4.35 6.52 -0.21
CA PHE A 40 -4.18 6.96 -1.60
C PHE A 40 -3.03 7.96 -1.75
N ALA A 41 -2.06 7.63 -2.62
CA ALA A 41 -0.98 8.54 -3.02
C ALA A 41 -1.48 9.56 -4.07
N ALA A 42 -2.58 10.26 -3.77
CA ALA A 42 -3.13 11.34 -4.58
C ALA A 42 -3.69 12.46 -3.72
N ARG A 43 -3.34 13.70 -4.07
CA ARG A 43 -3.69 14.91 -3.31
C ARG A 43 -5.19 15.12 -3.08
N LYS A 44 -6.04 14.56 -3.95
CA LYS A 44 -7.52 14.75 -3.92
C LYS A 44 -8.28 13.53 -3.38
N ARG A 45 -7.61 12.48 -2.90
CA ARG A 45 -8.26 11.28 -2.34
C ARG A 45 -7.86 11.09 -0.88
N LYS A 46 -8.81 10.58 -0.10
CA LYS A 46 -8.67 10.36 1.34
C LYS A 46 -9.06 8.92 1.72
N PRO A 47 -8.45 8.34 2.76
CA PRO A 47 -7.36 8.91 3.56
C PRO A 47 -6.03 8.94 2.77
N SER A 48 -5.18 9.93 3.07
CA SER A 48 -3.79 9.94 2.61
C SER A 48 -2.91 9.00 3.46
N PRO A 49 -1.73 8.56 2.99
CA PRO A 49 -0.88 7.61 3.72
C PRO A 49 -0.53 8.07 5.14
N ASP A 50 -0.25 9.36 5.31
CA ASP A 50 0.03 9.98 6.61
C ASP A 50 -1.18 9.92 7.56
N GLU A 51 -2.39 10.22 7.08
CA GLU A 51 -3.62 10.11 7.87
C GLU A 51 -3.91 8.67 8.28
N ALA A 52 -3.75 7.72 7.34
CA ALA A 52 -3.93 6.31 7.63
C ALA A 52 -2.96 5.84 8.72
N ILE A 53 -1.68 6.18 8.62
CA ILE A 53 -0.66 5.84 9.62
C ILE A 53 -0.96 6.47 10.98
N ARG A 54 -1.38 7.74 11.03
CA ARG A 54 -1.76 8.41 12.29
C ARG A 54 -2.94 7.73 12.97
N SER A 55 -3.90 7.19 12.20
CA SER A 55 -5.08 6.50 12.73
C SER A 55 -4.81 5.11 13.34
N MET A 56 -3.65 4.51 13.03
CA MET A 56 -3.30 3.16 13.50
C MET A 56 -2.66 3.19 14.89
N LYS A 57 -2.81 2.12 15.66
CA LYS A 57 -2.13 1.94 16.97
C LYS A 57 -0.84 1.12 16.87
N SER A 58 -0.56 0.57 15.69
CA SER A 58 0.61 -0.27 15.42
C SER A 58 1.94 0.47 15.54
N ASP A 59 2.93 -0.18 16.17
CA ASP A 59 4.29 0.36 16.37
C ASP A 59 5.16 0.25 15.12
N VAL A 60 4.95 -0.82 14.34
CA VAL A 60 5.63 -1.06 13.05
C VAL A 60 4.58 -1.13 11.96
N ILE A 61 4.68 -0.28 10.95
CA ILE A 61 3.72 -0.21 9.84
C ILE A 61 4.42 -0.44 8.51
N TYR A 62 3.96 -1.46 7.79
CA TYR A 62 4.38 -1.72 6.42
C TYR A 62 3.48 -0.96 5.47
N VAL A 63 4.07 -0.23 4.53
CA VAL A 63 3.37 0.56 3.53
C VAL A 63 3.65 -0.07 2.18
N VAL A 64 2.65 -0.74 1.59
CA VAL A 64 2.78 -1.50 0.34
C VAL A 64 2.12 -0.72 -0.80
N PRO A 65 2.88 -0.25 -1.80
CA PRO A 65 2.31 0.36 -2.98
C PRO A 65 1.63 -0.70 -3.88
N LEU A 66 0.33 -0.58 -4.05
CA LEU A 66 -0.46 -1.36 -5.01
C LEU A 66 -0.29 -0.78 -6.43
N PHE A 67 0.92 -0.88 -6.96
CA PHE A 67 1.34 -0.33 -8.25
C PHE A 67 2.12 -1.37 -9.06
N ILE A 68 2.01 -1.28 -10.39
CA ILE A 68 2.72 -2.19 -11.33
C ILE A 68 4.17 -1.75 -11.57
N SER A 69 4.50 -0.48 -11.38
CA SER A 69 5.85 0.01 -11.66
C SER A 69 6.26 1.12 -10.69
N TYR A 70 7.56 1.44 -10.70
CA TYR A 70 8.13 2.61 -10.06
C TYR A 70 7.81 3.90 -10.84
N GLY A 71 6.54 4.30 -10.83
CA GLY A 71 6.11 5.61 -11.32
C GLY A 71 6.26 6.71 -10.27
N LEU A 72 5.95 7.95 -10.66
CA LEU A 72 6.07 9.14 -9.80
C LEU A 72 5.32 9.00 -8.46
N HIS A 73 4.16 8.34 -8.44
CA HIS A 73 3.43 8.10 -7.18
C HIS A 73 4.23 7.29 -6.16
N VAL A 74 5.06 6.35 -6.62
CA VAL A 74 5.86 5.46 -5.76
C VAL A 74 7.21 6.09 -5.44
N THR A 75 7.85 6.76 -6.41
CA THR A 75 9.20 7.30 -6.24
C THR A 75 9.23 8.71 -5.67
N GLU A 76 8.17 9.50 -5.85
CA GLU A 76 8.10 10.92 -5.46
C GLU A 76 7.01 11.16 -4.41
N ASP A 77 5.73 10.95 -4.78
CA ASP A 77 4.60 11.43 -3.98
C ASP A 77 4.49 10.69 -2.63
N LEU A 78 4.53 9.35 -2.64
CA LEU A 78 4.40 8.55 -1.41
C LEU A 78 5.54 8.82 -0.42
N PRO A 79 6.83 8.79 -0.83
CA PRO A 79 7.92 9.18 0.08
C PRO A 79 7.78 10.61 0.58
N GLU A 80 7.41 11.57 -0.27
CA GLU A 80 7.23 12.97 0.13
C GLU A 80 6.14 13.14 1.20
N MET A 81 4.98 12.47 1.05
CA MET A 81 3.90 12.49 2.04
C MET A 81 4.32 11.99 3.42
N LEU A 82 5.33 11.13 3.48
CA LEU A 82 5.82 10.52 4.72
C LEU A 82 7.17 11.09 5.19
N GLY A 83 7.75 12.05 4.47
CA GLY A 83 9.08 12.59 4.79
C GLY A 83 10.24 11.61 4.55
N PHE A 84 10.11 10.67 3.61
CA PHE A 84 11.13 9.69 3.25
C PHE A 84 11.93 10.13 2.00
N PRO A 85 13.16 9.61 1.82
CA PRO A 85 13.93 9.84 0.60
C PRO A 85 13.17 9.40 -0.65
N LYS A 86 13.27 10.18 -1.72
CA LYS A 86 12.70 9.86 -3.04
C LYS A 86 13.51 8.76 -3.75
N GLY A 87 12.90 8.12 -4.74
CA GLY A 87 13.54 7.08 -5.56
C GLY A 87 13.00 5.66 -5.35
N ARG A 88 13.68 4.67 -5.94
CA ARG A 88 13.30 3.25 -5.91
C ARG A 88 13.75 2.56 -4.62
N GLY A 89 13.36 1.30 -4.48
CA GLY A 89 13.76 0.44 -3.37
C GLY A 89 12.93 0.60 -2.11
N ARG A 90 13.09 -0.40 -1.24
CA ARG A 90 12.54 -0.43 0.11
C ARG A 90 13.18 0.66 0.99
N LYS A 91 12.37 1.32 1.83
CA LYS A 91 12.81 2.39 2.73
C LYS A 91 12.33 2.12 4.15
N GLU A 92 13.20 2.34 5.14
CA GLU A 92 12.86 2.22 6.56
C GLU A 92 13.16 3.52 7.30
N GLY A 93 12.31 3.89 8.26
CA GLY A 93 12.44 5.13 9.00
C GLY A 93 11.37 5.29 10.07
N ILE A 94 11.29 6.49 10.63
CA ILE A 94 10.31 6.84 11.67
C ILE A 94 9.37 7.92 11.12
N PHE A 95 8.07 7.76 11.36
CA PHE A 95 7.04 8.77 11.09
C PHE A 95 6.11 8.87 12.30
N ASP A 96 5.94 10.07 12.85
CA ASP A 96 5.12 10.32 14.06
C ASP A 96 5.38 9.31 15.19
N GLY A 97 6.66 9.00 15.43
CA GLY A 97 7.10 8.07 16.48
C GLY A 97 6.92 6.57 16.16
N LYS A 98 6.40 6.21 14.99
CA LYS A 98 6.18 4.81 14.57
C LYS A 98 7.25 4.38 13.56
N LYS A 99 7.66 3.11 13.62
CA LYS A 99 8.55 2.52 12.61
C LYS A 99 7.77 2.28 11.33
N ILE A 100 8.19 2.90 10.23
CA ILE A 100 7.59 2.72 8.90
C ILE A 100 8.55 1.97 7.99
N VAL A 101 8.01 1.03 7.23
CA VAL A 101 8.70 0.33 6.15
C VAL A 101 7.91 0.57 4.86
N ILE A 102 8.42 1.45 3.99
CA ILE A 102 7.89 1.61 2.63
C ILE A 102 8.46 0.44 1.80
N CYS A 103 7.58 -0.48 1.44
CA CYS A 103 7.92 -1.65 0.62
C CYS A 103 8.04 -1.27 -0.86
N GLU A 104 8.53 -2.22 -1.65
CA GLU A 104 8.54 -2.11 -3.10
C GLU A 104 7.11 -2.29 -3.67
N PRO A 105 6.80 -1.69 -4.84
CA PRO A 105 5.53 -1.92 -5.50
C PRO A 105 5.42 -3.39 -5.93
N ILE A 106 4.19 -3.92 -5.95
CA ILE A 106 3.98 -5.36 -6.19
C ILE A 106 4.28 -5.83 -7.62
N GLY A 107 4.47 -4.92 -8.58
CA GLY A 107 4.41 -5.23 -10.00
C GLY A 107 5.44 -6.22 -10.55
N GLU A 108 6.61 -6.35 -9.90
CA GLU A 108 7.66 -7.30 -10.29
C GLU A 108 7.57 -8.64 -9.53
N ASP A 109 6.61 -8.79 -8.62
CA ASP A 109 6.41 -10.04 -7.88
C ASP A 109 5.85 -11.14 -8.77
N TYR A 110 6.35 -12.38 -8.63
CA TYR A 110 5.85 -13.54 -9.37
C TYR A 110 4.35 -13.77 -9.19
N LEU A 111 3.76 -13.37 -8.07
CA LEU A 111 2.31 -13.43 -7.84
C LEU A 111 1.52 -12.55 -8.82
N VAL A 112 2.09 -11.45 -9.32
CA VAL A 112 1.47 -10.66 -10.39
C VAL A 112 1.50 -11.42 -11.70
N THR A 113 2.61 -12.11 -12.02
CA THR A 113 2.68 -13.02 -13.18
C THR A 113 1.61 -14.11 -13.09
N LEU A 114 1.45 -14.73 -11.92
CA LEU A 114 0.42 -15.75 -11.71
C LEU A 114 -1.00 -15.18 -11.78
N ALA A 115 -1.23 -13.94 -11.32
CA ALA A 115 -2.51 -13.27 -11.45
C ALA A 115 -2.88 -13.03 -12.93
N ILE A 116 -1.91 -12.66 -13.78
CA ILE A 116 -2.10 -12.53 -15.22
C ILE A 116 -2.50 -13.87 -15.84
N VAL A 117 -1.76 -14.94 -15.53
CA VAL A 117 -2.07 -16.30 -16.01
C VAL A 117 -3.46 -16.74 -15.54
N ASN A 118 -3.80 -16.49 -14.27
CA ASN A 118 -5.11 -16.87 -13.73
C ASN A 118 -6.26 -16.07 -14.37
N SER A 119 -6.01 -14.82 -14.76
CA SER A 119 -7.01 -14.04 -15.49
C SER A 119 -7.41 -14.71 -16.81
N ALA A 120 -6.46 -15.33 -17.51
CA ALA A 120 -6.68 -16.04 -18.76
C ALA A 120 -7.25 -17.46 -18.55
N LEU A 121 -6.72 -18.21 -17.57
CA LEU A 121 -7.00 -19.65 -17.43
C LEU A 121 -8.04 -19.99 -16.35
N ARG A 122 -8.31 -19.11 -15.38
CA ARG A 122 -9.28 -19.31 -14.29
C ARG A 122 -9.09 -20.63 -13.52
N ILE A 123 -7.87 -20.84 -13.05
CA ILE A 123 -7.40 -22.06 -12.41
C ILE A 123 -7.27 -21.96 -10.87
N PHE A 124 -7.48 -20.78 -10.29
CA PHE A 124 -7.56 -20.53 -8.84
C PHE A 124 -8.84 -19.77 -8.48
#